data_AF-A0A2P4Y5T3-F1
#
_entry.id   AF-A0A2P4Y5T3-F1
#
_cell.length_a   1.000
_cell.length_b   1.000
_cell.length_c   1.000
_cell.angle_alpha   90.00
_cell.angle_beta   90.00
_cell.angle_gamma   90.00
#
_symmetry.space_group_name_H-M   'P 1'
#
loop_
_entity.id
_entity.type
_entity.pdbx_description
1 polymer ?
#
loop_
_entity_poly.entity_id
_entity_poly.type
_entity_poly.pdbx_seq_one_letter_code
_entity_poly.pdbx_strand_id
1 'polypeptide(L)'
;MWSRLTEGLADIVAPEDGDEQQNDEDQLWSRFTAVVAPPPTSPSGAAVAGNEEDEQEQYICELERALLQRKKQNEALENKIRELETRGVEERQLKRQLKEQEVEITQHKATIERLQTARHDAVAFQVEEGQTSGTDRDRLMQELQQSQAEVDAMASQCQAQEKELISLRDQVEELQAANETLQDDEREARSRAAEYEQGYIDLLAEIEKMKTTNEEEKAVLMAKSEEHVSSIDSQRLYDLEARLTTSEADKAVAQQDAERLQRDLDALEGVLHQFQVDNKAQKERVALMEMELEQAKKELQTRQPLPEPADEANDFDRAMEKLAKKTHECEQLREALESTATQYNSERDVLDKRLAAQLVVAYVDSTKKGEILHVMAQMMGFSEEQKRRVGLGYPIEGNGGGGLFSSIINLVTPSDSENAPVDPSTIEGKSFADVWSEFLLDEASKGK
;
A
#
# COMPACT_ATOMS: atom_id res chain seq x y z
N MET A 1 26.57 -11.75 42.70
CA MET A 1 26.80 -10.73 43.75
C MET A 1 26.70 -9.38 43.09
N TRP A 2 25.87 -8.48 43.65
CA TRP A 2 25.46 -7.15 43.15
C TRP A 2 24.18 -7.14 42.31
N SER A 3 23.04 -7.31 42.97
CA SER A 3 21.77 -6.75 42.53
C SER A 3 20.92 -6.52 43.77
N ARG A 4 20.65 -5.25 44.09
CA ARG A 4 19.53 -4.72 44.90
C ARG A 4 19.87 -3.31 45.32
N LEU A 5 19.27 -2.31 44.67
CA LEU A 5 18.85 -1.05 45.28
C LEU A 5 18.21 -0.15 44.23
N THR A 6 16.94 -0.41 43.91
CA THR A 6 16.00 0.66 43.52
C THR A 6 14.59 0.21 43.85
N GLU A 7 14.13 0.57 45.05
CA GLU A 7 12.70 0.77 45.28
C GLU A 7 12.49 1.84 46.35
N GLY A 8 11.53 2.74 46.10
CA GLY A 8 10.88 3.58 47.10
C GLY A 8 11.33 5.04 47.20
N LEU A 9 10.60 5.95 46.55
CA LEU A 9 9.90 7.04 47.27
C LEU A 9 8.98 7.81 46.31
N ALA A 10 7.70 7.47 46.34
CA ALA A 10 6.62 8.39 46.02
C ALA A 10 5.38 7.90 46.78
N ASP A 11 4.93 8.64 47.79
CA ASP A 11 3.56 9.14 47.80
C ASP A 11 3.32 10.24 48.86
N ILE A 12 2.21 10.96 48.65
CA ILE A 12 1.39 11.78 49.54
C ILE A 12 1.61 13.29 49.43
N VAL A 13 0.83 13.93 48.55
CA VAL A 13 -0.06 15.08 48.88
C VAL A 13 -1.27 15.08 47.92
N ALA A 14 -2.48 14.91 48.45
CA ALA A 14 -3.76 15.15 47.76
C ALA A 14 -4.09 16.66 47.73
N PRO A 15 -4.96 17.13 46.80
CA PRO A 15 -6.30 17.50 47.27
C PRO A 15 -7.47 17.28 46.28
N GLU A 16 -8.64 17.26 46.92
CA GLU A 16 -10.07 17.42 46.57
C GLU A 16 -10.53 18.02 45.21
N ASP A 17 -11.69 17.46 44.83
CA ASP A 17 -12.92 18.02 44.21
C ASP A 17 -12.91 18.63 42.80
N GLY A 18 -13.81 18.09 41.97
CA GLY A 18 -14.34 18.76 40.78
C GLY A 18 -14.94 17.79 39.76
N ASP A 19 -16.23 17.47 39.93
CA ASP A 19 -17.08 16.89 38.87
C ASP A 19 -17.05 17.75 37.60
N GLU A 20 -16.82 17.14 36.45
CA GLU A 20 -17.66 17.28 35.24
C GLU A 20 -17.16 16.33 34.14
N GLN A 21 -18.02 15.35 33.85
CA GLN A 21 -17.83 14.29 32.88
C GLN A 21 -18.81 14.54 31.73
N GLN A 22 -18.36 14.33 30.49
CA GLN A 22 -19.10 14.20 29.21
C GLN A 22 -18.72 15.23 28.14
N ASN A 23 -17.65 14.96 27.38
CA ASN A 23 -17.65 15.33 25.94
C ASN A 23 -16.61 14.64 25.03
N ASP A 24 -15.87 13.62 25.49
CA ASP A 24 -14.70 13.16 24.73
C ASP A 24 -14.95 11.95 23.81
N GLU A 25 -16.10 11.28 23.91
CA GLU A 25 -16.38 10.11 23.07
C GLU A 25 -16.80 10.49 21.63
N ASP A 26 -17.50 11.61 21.42
CA ASP A 26 -17.97 12.02 20.09
C ASP A 26 -16.87 12.65 19.21
N GLN A 27 -15.77 13.15 19.81
CA GLN A 27 -14.63 13.69 19.07
C GLN A 27 -13.72 12.60 18.50
N LEU A 28 -13.68 11.41 19.11
CA LEU A 28 -12.84 10.30 18.65
C LEU A 28 -13.43 9.62 17.41
N TRP A 29 -14.76 9.54 17.31
CA TRP A 29 -15.43 8.96 16.13
C TRP A 29 -15.41 9.87 14.90
N SER A 30 -15.33 11.19 15.10
CA SER A 30 -15.26 12.17 14.01
C SER A 30 -13.89 12.20 13.32
N ARG A 31 -12.83 11.69 13.96
CA ARG A 31 -11.47 11.61 13.36
C ARG A 31 -11.25 10.37 12.49
N PHE A 32 -12.09 9.34 12.62
CA PHE A 32 -11.98 8.11 11.80
C PHE A 32 -12.77 8.19 10.49
N THR A 33 -13.82 9.01 10.41
CA THR A 33 -14.63 9.16 9.18
C THR A 33 -14.01 10.09 8.13
N ALA A 34 -12.94 10.82 8.46
CA ALA A 34 -12.23 11.69 7.52
C ALA A 34 -11.20 10.96 6.62
N VAL A 35 -11.01 9.64 6.81
CA VAL A 35 -9.98 8.84 6.09
C VAL A 35 -10.48 8.25 4.75
N VAL A 36 -11.76 8.44 4.38
CA VAL A 36 -12.30 7.92 3.11
C VAL A 36 -12.78 9.05 2.20
N ALA A 37 -11.83 9.79 1.61
CA ALA A 37 -12.06 10.59 0.40
C ALA A 37 -10.78 10.64 -0.46
N PRO A 38 -10.86 10.48 -1.80
CA PRO A 38 -9.70 10.49 -2.67
C PRO A 38 -9.15 11.92 -2.86
N PRO A 39 -7.84 12.09 -3.14
CA PRO A 39 -7.23 13.41 -3.26
C PRO A 39 -7.56 14.07 -4.60
N PRO A 40 -7.75 15.39 -4.66
CA PRO A 40 -7.58 16.12 -5.91
C PRO A 40 -6.09 16.21 -6.27
N THR A 41 -5.85 16.14 -7.57
CA THR A 41 -4.58 16.23 -8.31
C THR A 41 -3.51 17.18 -7.74
N SER A 42 -2.27 16.72 -7.82
CA SER A 42 -1.01 17.37 -7.42
C SER A 42 -0.85 18.83 -7.87
N PRO A 43 0.03 19.58 -7.17
CA PRO A 43 1.04 20.35 -7.86
C PRO A 43 2.46 19.93 -7.47
N SER A 44 3.26 19.70 -8.51
CA SER A 44 4.69 20.02 -8.67
C SER A 44 5.63 19.88 -7.46
N GLY A 45 6.58 18.96 -7.60
CA GLY A 45 7.73 18.79 -6.73
C GLY A 45 8.54 20.07 -6.51
N ALA A 46 8.76 20.37 -5.23
CA ALA A 46 9.85 21.21 -4.71
C ALA A 46 9.95 21.22 -3.17
N ALA A 47 8.99 20.62 -2.42
CA ALA A 47 8.85 20.85 -0.98
C ALA A 47 9.26 19.67 -0.04
N VAL A 48 9.85 18.59 -0.53
CA VAL A 48 10.09 17.38 0.31
C VAL A 48 11.41 17.44 1.09
N ALA A 49 12.36 18.30 0.71
CA ALA A 49 13.66 18.38 1.39
C ALA A 49 13.63 19.09 2.75
N GLY A 50 12.61 19.91 3.04
CA GLY A 50 12.53 20.65 4.31
C GLY A 50 12.02 19.82 5.50
N ASN A 51 11.12 18.86 5.25
CA ASN A 51 10.50 18.09 6.35
C ASN A 51 11.45 17.04 6.95
N GLU A 52 12.34 16.43 6.16
CA GLU A 52 13.27 15.42 6.67
C GLU A 52 14.40 16.03 7.51
N GLU A 53 14.83 17.25 7.19
CA GLU A 53 15.79 18.00 8.01
C GLU A 53 15.16 18.42 9.35
N ASP A 54 13.91 18.89 9.34
CA ASP A 54 13.17 19.25 10.56
C ASP A 54 12.93 18.04 11.48
N GLU A 55 12.61 16.86 10.93
CA GLU A 55 12.44 15.61 11.70
C GLU A 55 13.76 15.11 12.29
N GLN A 56 14.88 15.23 11.55
CA GLN A 56 16.21 14.89 12.05
C GLN A 56 16.67 15.83 13.15
N GLU A 57 16.43 17.14 13.02
CA GLU A 57 16.72 18.12 14.07
C GLU A 57 15.90 17.87 15.33
N GLN A 58 14.63 17.49 15.18
CA GLN A 58 13.76 17.13 16.29
C GLN A 58 14.27 15.86 17.02
N TYR A 59 14.68 14.83 16.28
CA TYR A 59 15.28 13.63 16.86
C TYR A 59 16.59 13.92 17.60
N ILE A 60 17.45 14.79 17.04
CA ILE A 60 18.69 15.21 17.70
C ILE A 60 18.37 15.95 19.01
N CYS A 61 17.39 16.86 19.00
CA CYS A 61 16.97 17.58 20.19
C CYS A 61 16.43 16.64 21.29
N GLU A 62 15.69 15.61 20.92
CA GLU A 62 15.18 14.60 21.84
C GLU A 62 16.31 13.72 22.40
N LEU A 63 17.27 13.34 21.56
CA LEU A 63 18.45 12.57 21.97
C LEU A 63 19.34 13.37 22.95
N GLU A 64 19.55 14.65 22.70
CA GLU A 64 20.30 15.55 23.58
C GLU A 64 19.62 15.70 24.94
N ARG A 65 18.29 15.84 24.97
CA ARG A 65 17.51 15.87 26.22
C ARG A 65 17.64 14.56 26.99
N ALA A 66 17.54 13.42 26.30
CA ALA A 66 17.69 12.11 26.91
C ALA A 66 19.10 11.90 27.50
N LEU A 67 20.14 12.34 26.78
CA LEU A 67 21.53 12.29 27.26
C LEU A 67 21.75 13.19 28.47
N LEU A 68 21.20 14.41 28.47
CA LEU A 68 21.25 15.32 29.62
C LEU A 68 20.52 14.74 30.83
N GLN A 69 19.36 14.13 30.63
CA GLN A 69 18.61 13.47 31.70
C GLN A 69 19.39 12.29 32.28
N ARG A 70 19.99 11.45 31.43
CA ARG A 70 20.82 10.33 31.87
C ARG A 70 22.08 10.80 32.60
N LYS A 71 22.71 11.88 32.16
CA LYS A 71 23.85 12.50 32.86
C LYS A 71 23.46 12.98 34.26
N LYS A 72 22.31 13.65 34.39
CA LYS A 72 21.79 14.11 35.69
C LYS A 72 21.46 12.93 36.62
N GLN A 73 20.89 11.86 36.09
CA GLN A 73 20.64 10.63 36.85
C GLN A 73 21.94 9.97 37.31
N ASN A 74 22.96 9.88 36.45
CA ASN A 74 24.26 9.35 36.82
C ASN A 74 24.95 10.18 37.92
N GLU A 75 24.91 11.50 37.82
CA GLU A 75 25.46 12.39 38.85
C GLU A 75 24.72 12.21 40.20
N ALA A 76 23.40 12.03 40.18
CA ALA A 76 22.62 11.72 41.38
C ALA A 76 22.99 10.36 41.99
N LEU A 77 23.20 9.34 41.15
CA LEU A 77 23.65 8.01 41.60
C LEU A 77 25.07 8.07 42.20
N GLU A 78 25.99 8.81 41.58
CA GLU A 78 27.35 9.00 42.12
C GLU A 78 27.33 9.68 43.48
N ASN A 79 26.50 10.71 43.66
CA ASN A 79 26.34 11.36 44.96
C ASN A 79 25.77 10.39 46.01
N LYS A 80 24.78 9.57 45.64
CA LYS A 80 24.21 8.57 46.55
C LYS A 80 25.19 7.47 46.93
N ILE A 81 26.07 7.08 46.01
CA ILE A 81 27.17 6.14 46.32
C ILE A 81 28.11 6.74 47.35
N ARG A 82 28.54 8.01 47.18
CA ARG A 82 29.40 8.68 48.16
C ARG A 82 28.75 8.77 49.54
N GLU A 83 27.46 9.07 49.61
CA GLU A 83 26.71 9.09 50.88
C GLU A 83 26.60 7.70 51.55
N LEU A 84 26.42 6.64 50.76
CA LEU A 84 26.41 5.28 51.29
C LEU A 84 27.80 4.85 51.79
N GLU A 85 28.86 5.28 51.12
CA GLU A 85 30.24 5.04 51.57
C GLU A 85 30.53 5.75 52.90
N THR A 86 30.12 7.02 53.05
CA THR A 86 30.31 7.76 54.31
C THR A 86 29.50 7.11 55.44
N ARG A 87 28.23 6.75 55.17
CA ARG A 87 27.38 6.04 56.14
C ARG A 87 27.97 4.69 56.55
N GLY A 88 28.55 3.94 55.61
CA GLY A 88 29.22 2.68 55.90
C GLY A 88 30.48 2.84 56.76
N VAL A 89 31.19 3.97 56.63
CA VAL A 89 32.33 4.30 57.52
C VAL A 89 31.85 4.65 58.92
N GLU A 90 30.78 5.44 59.04
CA GLU A 90 30.15 5.81 60.31
C GLU A 90 29.60 4.57 61.05
N GLU A 91 28.92 3.66 60.35
CA GLU A 91 28.41 2.41 60.91
C GLU A 91 29.55 1.53 61.47
N ARG A 92 30.66 1.42 60.75
CA ARG A 92 31.86 0.70 61.22
C ARG A 92 32.51 1.39 62.43
N GLN A 93 32.37 2.71 62.57
CA GLN A 93 32.87 3.45 63.72
C GLN A 93 31.97 3.25 64.95
N LEU A 94 30.65 3.34 64.79
CA LEU A 94 29.69 3.04 65.85
C LEU A 94 29.83 1.60 66.35
N LYS A 95 30.02 0.64 65.44
CA LYS A 95 30.25 -0.76 65.80
C LYS A 95 31.53 -0.98 66.61
N ARG A 96 32.56 -0.14 66.41
CA ARG A 96 33.79 -0.15 67.23
C ARG A 96 33.52 0.43 68.62
N GLN A 97 32.84 1.57 68.71
CA GLN A 97 32.47 2.19 69.99
C GLN A 97 31.58 1.28 70.84
N LEU A 98 30.64 0.57 70.22
CA LEU A 98 29.74 -0.35 70.93
C LEU A 98 30.52 -1.54 71.53
N LYS A 99 31.51 -2.07 70.80
CA LYS A 99 32.42 -3.11 71.33
C LYS A 99 33.28 -2.60 72.49
N GLU A 100 33.75 -1.36 72.42
CA GLU A 100 34.51 -0.74 73.51
C GLU A 100 33.65 -0.60 74.78
N GLN A 101 32.42 -0.10 74.64
CA GLN A 101 31.46 0.00 75.74
C GLN A 101 31.10 -1.37 76.33
N GLU A 102 30.97 -2.41 75.50
CA GLU A 102 30.71 -3.77 75.97
C GLU A 102 31.86 -4.30 76.83
N VAL A 103 33.11 -4.01 76.45
CA VAL A 103 34.29 -4.33 77.27
C VAL A 103 34.28 -3.57 78.59
N GLU A 104 33.93 -2.28 78.60
CA GLU A 104 33.82 -1.50 79.84
C GLU A 104 32.73 -2.05 80.77
N ILE A 105 31.57 -2.41 80.22
CA ILE A 105 30.46 -3.01 80.99
C ILE A 105 30.89 -4.34 81.63
N THR A 106 31.61 -5.20 80.91
CA THR A 106 32.11 -6.46 81.47
C THR A 106 33.14 -6.23 82.58
N GLN A 107 34.00 -5.22 82.45
CA GLN A 107 34.96 -4.84 83.50
C GLN A 107 34.25 -4.29 84.75
N HIS A 108 33.22 -3.46 84.57
CA HIS A 108 32.42 -2.95 85.69
C HIS A 108 31.67 -4.08 86.41
N LYS A 109 31.07 -5.03 85.68
CA LYS A 109 30.43 -6.22 86.26
C LYS A 109 31.41 -7.03 87.12
N ALA A 110 32.60 -7.32 86.62
CA ALA A 110 33.64 -8.05 87.36
C ALA A 110 34.15 -7.29 88.60
N THR A 111 34.02 -5.96 88.62
CA THR A 111 34.39 -5.13 89.78
C THR A 111 33.29 -5.14 90.84
N ILE A 112 32.03 -5.08 90.41
CA ILE A 112 30.86 -5.20 91.31
C ILE A 112 30.85 -6.57 91.99
N GLU A 113 31.11 -7.66 91.25
CA GLU A 113 31.20 -9.01 91.83
C GLU A 113 32.28 -9.08 92.90
N ARG A 114 33.48 -8.54 92.65
CA ARG A 114 34.56 -8.48 93.66
C ARG A 114 34.17 -7.73 94.92
N LEU A 115 33.46 -6.60 94.78
CA LEU A 115 32.97 -5.82 95.92
C LEU A 115 31.86 -6.54 96.69
N GLN A 116 31.00 -7.28 96.00
CA GLN A 116 29.96 -8.10 96.63
C GLN A 116 30.57 -9.29 97.40
N THR A 117 31.61 -9.94 96.86
CA THR A 117 32.35 -10.99 97.58
C THR A 117 33.03 -10.43 98.83
N ALA A 118 33.72 -9.28 98.72
CA ALA A 118 34.35 -8.62 99.87
C ALA A 118 33.35 -8.20 100.97
N ARG A 119 32.12 -7.81 100.57
CA ARG A 119 31.03 -7.52 101.51
C ARG A 119 30.54 -8.79 102.21
N HIS A 120 30.42 -9.90 101.49
CA HIS A 120 30.03 -11.18 102.09
C HIS A 120 31.11 -11.73 103.05
N ASP A 121 32.39 -11.53 102.73
CA ASP A 121 33.50 -11.88 103.63
C ASP A 121 33.56 -10.99 104.89
N ALA A 122 33.21 -9.70 104.78
CA ALA A 122 33.13 -8.80 105.93
C ALA A 122 31.96 -9.13 106.88
N VAL A 123 30.84 -9.64 106.36
CA VAL A 123 29.69 -10.08 107.15
C VAL A 123 29.95 -11.42 107.84
N ALA A 124 30.86 -12.25 107.33
CA ALA A 124 31.25 -13.53 107.95
C ALA A 124 32.13 -13.40 109.22
N PHE A 125 32.61 -12.19 109.56
CA PHE A 125 33.50 -11.94 110.72
C PHE A 125 32.86 -11.14 111.87
N GLN A 126 31.54 -10.94 111.89
CA GLN A 126 30.85 -10.32 113.03
C GLN A 126 29.63 -11.11 113.47
N VAL A 127 29.86 -12.12 114.31
CA VAL A 127 28.86 -12.57 115.30
C VAL A 127 29.63 -12.92 116.57
N GLU A 128 29.71 -11.99 117.52
CA GLU A 128 30.06 -12.32 118.89
C GLU A 128 29.02 -11.73 119.85
N GLU A 129 28.60 -12.60 120.77
CA GLU A 129 27.49 -12.47 121.70
C GLU A 129 27.66 -11.30 122.69
N GLY A 130 26.55 -10.65 123.03
CA GLY A 130 26.46 -9.71 124.14
C GLY A 130 25.17 -9.93 124.90
N GLN A 131 25.28 -10.33 126.16
CA GLN A 131 24.18 -10.41 127.12
C GLN A 131 23.53 -9.04 127.29
N THR A 132 22.20 -9.05 127.37
CA THR A 132 21.38 -7.88 127.11
C THR A 132 20.47 -7.64 128.31
N SER A 133 20.82 -6.59 129.04
CA SER A 133 19.97 -5.90 130.02
C SER A 133 18.65 -5.49 129.33
N GLY A 134 17.56 -5.26 130.07
CA GLY A 134 16.25 -4.94 129.46
C GLY A 134 16.24 -3.85 128.37
N THR A 135 17.18 -2.91 128.38
CA THR A 135 17.40 -1.89 127.34
C THR A 135 17.98 -2.43 126.03
N ASP A 136 18.82 -3.46 126.09
CA ASP A 136 19.44 -4.05 124.90
C ASP A 136 18.47 -5.03 124.21
N ARG A 137 17.52 -5.62 124.95
CA ARG A 137 16.43 -6.43 124.39
C ARG A 137 15.48 -5.56 123.58
N ASP A 138 15.14 -4.38 124.10
CA ASP A 138 14.32 -3.40 123.39
C ASP A 138 15.03 -2.88 122.14
N ARG A 139 16.34 -2.65 122.22
CA ARG A 139 17.17 -2.30 121.06
C ARG A 139 17.20 -3.41 120.01
N LEU A 140 17.41 -4.67 120.39
CA LEU A 140 17.37 -5.81 119.46
C LEU A 140 15.97 -6.01 118.85
N MET A 141 14.89 -5.76 119.60
CA MET A 141 13.53 -5.77 119.04
C MET A 141 13.34 -4.65 118.02
N GLN A 142 13.89 -3.45 118.28
CA GLN A 142 13.85 -2.34 117.33
C GLN A 142 14.67 -2.63 116.08
N GLU A 143 15.87 -3.21 116.22
CA GLU A 143 16.72 -3.63 115.09
C GLU A 143 16.05 -4.75 114.27
N LEU A 144 15.37 -5.70 114.93
CA LEU A 144 14.57 -6.72 114.24
C LEU A 144 13.37 -6.13 113.50
N GLN A 145 12.65 -5.18 114.12
CA GLN A 145 11.53 -4.48 113.48
C GLN A 145 12.00 -3.64 112.29
N GLN A 146 13.14 -2.96 112.42
CA GLN A 146 13.75 -2.20 111.34
C GLN A 146 14.19 -3.12 110.20
N SER A 147 14.88 -4.22 110.51
CA SER A 147 15.28 -5.22 109.53
C SER A 147 14.08 -5.86 108.84
N GLN A 148 12.99 -6.13 109.57
CA GLN A 148 11.74 -6.63 108.99
C GLN A 148 11.12 -5.61 108.04
N ALA A 149 11.07 -4.33 108.42
CA ALA A 149 10.56 -3.27 107.55
C ALA A 149 11.43 -3.09 106.30
N GLU A 150 12.76 -3.22 106.42
CA GLU A 150 13.69 -3.19 105.29
C GLU A 150 13.48 -4.40 104.36
N VAL A 151 13.28 -5.60 104.91
CA VAL A 151 12.96 -6.80 104.12
C VAL A 151 11.62 -6.66 103.40
N ASP A 152 10.59 -6.15 104.06
CA ASP A 152 9.27 -5.94 103.45
C ASP A 152 9.31 -4.87 102.35
N ALA A 153 10.10 -3.81 102.54
CA ALA A 153 10.34 -2.78 101.52
C ALA A 153 11.09 -3.36 100.31
N MET A 154 12.14 -4.15 100.55
CA MET A 154 12.89 -4.82 99.48
C MET A 154 12.02 -5.85 98.74
N ALA A 155 11.17 -6.61 99.45
CA ALA A 155 10.23 -7.55 98.84
C ALA A 155 9.23 -6.82 97.93
N SER A 156 8.71 -5.67 98.38
CA SER A 156 7.80 -4.83 97.58
C SER A 156 8.50 -4.28 96.33
N GLN A 157 9.77 -3.87 96.45
CA GLN A 157 10.58 -3.41 95.32
C GLN A 157 10.86 -4.54 94.32
N CYS A 158 11.23 -5.74 94.79
CA CYS A 158 11.42 -6.91 93.94
C CYS A 158 10.13 -7.28 93.20
N GLN A 159 8.97 -7.20 93.87
CA GLN A 159 7.68 -7.46 93.25
C GLN A 159 7.33 -6.41 92.17
N ALA A 160 7.66 -5.14 92.40
CA ALA A 160 7.46 -4.09 91.39
C ALA A 160 8.36 -4.33 90.16
N GLN A 161 9.63 -4.67 90.38
CA GLN A 161 10.57 -5.01 89.31
C GLN A 161 10.15 -6.26 88.54
N GLU A 162 9.63 -7.28 89.22
CA GLU A 162 9.12 -8.49 88.59
C GLU A 162 7.94 -8.19 87.66
N LYS A 163 6.99 -7.34 88.10
CA LYS A 163 5.88 -6.88 87.25
C LYS A 163 6.35 -6.09 86.03
N GLU A 164 7.37 -5.24 86.20
CA GLU A 164 7.98 -4.50 85.10
C GLU A 164 8.66 -5.44 84.09
N LEU A 165 9.41 -6.44 84.56
CA LEU A 165 10.04 -7.45 83.71
C LEU A 165 9.02 -8.28 82.93
N ILE A 166 7.87 -8.61 83.54
CA ILE A 166 6.77 -9.28 82.84
C ILE A 166 6.20 -8.37 81.76
N SER A 167 5.90 -7.11 82.07
CA SER A 167 5.38 -6.15 81.08
C SER A 167 6.35 -5.93 79.92
N LEU A 168 7.66 -5.85 80.18
CA LEU A 168 8.68 -5.73 79.15
C LEU A 168 8.79 -7.00 78.30
N ARG A 169 8.65 -8.19 78.91
CA ARG A 169 8.60 -9.45 78.17
C ARG A 169 7.41 -9.48 77.21
N ASP A 170 6.21 -9.15 77.70
CA ASP A 170 4.99 -9.16 76.89
C ASP A 170 5.12 -8.18 75.70
N GLN A 171 5.70 -7.01 75.94
CA GLN A 171 5.98 -6.03 74.88
C GLN A 171 6.99 -6.55 73.84
N VAL A 172 8.03 -7.27 74.28
CA VAL A 172 9.00 -7.89 73.36
C VAL A 172 8.34 -8.99 72.53
N GLU A 173 7.47 -9.81 73.12
CA GLU A 173 6.71 -10.84 72.40
C GLU A 173 5.77 -10.22 71.35
N GLU A 174 5.08 -9.12 71.69
CA GLU A 174 4.23 -8.38 70.74
C GLU A 174 5.05 -7.79 69.58
N LEU A 175 6.19 -7.15 69.88
CA LEU A 175 7.08 -6.61 68.85
C LEU A 175 7.71 -7.71 67.98
N GLN A 176 7.95 -8.90 68.53
CA GLN A 176 8.42 -10.04 67.76
C GLN A 176 7.33 -10.52 66.78
N ALA A 177 6.10 -10.69 67.25
CA ALA A 177 4.98 -11.05 66.39
C ALA A 177 4.75 -10.02 65.27
N ALA A 178 4.80 -8.73 65.59
CA ALA A 178 4.67 -7.66 64.59
C ALA A 178 5.82 -7.64 63.57
N ASN A 179 7.04 -7.99 63.98
CA ASN A 179 8.16 -8.13 63.05
C ASN A 179 7.99 -9.34 62.13
N GLU A 180 7.47 -10.46 62.63
CA GLU A 180 7.19 -11.64 61.81
C GLU A 180 6.15 -11.33 60.73
N THR A 181 5.05 -10.64 61.08
CA THR A 181 4.04 -10.23 60.10
C THR A 181 4.60 -9.29 59.06
N LEU A 182 5.41 -8.30 59.46
CA LEU A 182 6.06 -7.39 58.50
C LEU A 182 7.03 -8.11 57.56
N GLN A 183 7.73 -9.15 58.04
CA GLN A 183 8.60 -9.95 57.19
C GLN A 183 7.81 -10.83 56.22
N ASP A 184 6.64 -11.33 56.62
CA ASP A 184 5.73 -12.07 55.73
C ASP A 184 5.21 -11.14 54.62
N ASP A 185 4.73 -9.94 54.97
CA ASP A 185 4.26 -8.94 54.02
C ASP A 185 5.37 -8.51 53.04
N GLU A 186 6.60 -8.31 53.54
CA GLU A 186 7.75 -7.97 52.70
C GLU A 186 8.11 -9.11 51.74
N ARG A 187 7.97 -10.37 52.18
CA ARG A 187 8.18 -11.53 51.31
C ARG A 187 7.10 -11.62 50.22
N GLU A 188 5.85 -11.35 50.57
CA GLU A 188 4.76 -11.34 49.59
C GLU A 188 4.92 -10.20 48.58
N ALA A 189 5.22 -8.98 49.04
CA ALA A 189 5.49 -7.83 48.18
C ALA A 189 6.62 -8.12 47.18
N ARG A 190 7.71 -8.74 47.63
CA ARG A 190 8.81 -9.19 46.76
C ARG A 190 8.37 -10.26 45.76
N SER A 191 7.50 -11.18 46.15
CA SER A 191 6.96 -12.20 45.24
C SER A 191 6.13 -11.55 44.13
N ARG A 192 5.23 -10.62 44.48
CA ARG A 192 4.41 -9.89 43.51
C ARG A 192 5.28 -9.03 42.58
N ALA A 193 6.29 -8.35 43.12
CA ALA A 193 7.24 -7.58 42.32
C ALA A 193 7.97 -8.48 41.28
N ALA A 194 8.42 -9.66 41.70
CA ALA A 194 9.05 -10.62 40.80
C ALA A 194 8.11 -11.13 39.69
N GLU A 195 6.82 -11.33 40.01
CA GLU A 195 5.81 -11.71 39.00
C GLU A 195 5.59 -10.61 37.97
N TYR A 196 5.50 -9.34 38.40
CA TYR A 196 5.40 -8.22 37.47
C TYR A 196 6.67 -8.06 36.62
N GLU A 197 7.85 -8.17 37.22
CA GLU A 197 9.12 -8.14 36.48
C GLU A 197 9.17 -9.24 35.41
N GLN A 198 8.75 -10.46 35.76
CA GLN A 198 8.67 -11.56 34.79
C GLN A 198 7.65 -11.26 33.68
N GLY A 199 6.47 -10.74 34.02
CA GLY A 199 5.46 -10.34 33.04
C GLY A 199 5.96 -9.26 32.07
N TYR A 200 6.74 -8.29 32.55
CA TYR A 200 7.37 -7.28 31.70
C TYR A 200 8.44 -7.88 30.78
N ILE A 201 9.24 -8.82 31.27
CA ILE A 201 10.24 -9.54 30.46
C ILE A 201 9.55 -10.33 29.34
N ASP A 202 8.49 -11.07 29.66
CA ASP A 202 7.74 -11.85 28.68
C ASP A 202 7.06 -10.96 27.63
N LEU A 203 6.50 -9.83 28.05
CA LEU A 203 5.91 -8.85 27.14
C LEU A 203 6.96 -8.24 26.20
N LEU A 204 8.14 -7.89 26.72
CA LEU A 204 9.25 -7.40 25.90
C LEU A 204 9.69 -8.45 24.87
N ALA A 205 9.80 -9.71 25.28
CA ALA A 205 10.15 -10.80 24.37
C ALA A 205 9.11 -11.00 23.26
N GLU A 206 7.81 -10.92 23.56
CA GLU A 206 6.76 -11.01 22.55
C GLU A 206 6.76 -9.79 21.62
N ILE A 207 7.02 -8.58 22.12
CA ILE A 207 7.18 -7.38 21.29
C ILE A 207 8.36 -7.53 20.33
N GLU A 208 9.51 -8.01 20.81
CA GLU A 208 10.68 -8.26 19.97
C GLU A 208 10.38 -9.31 18.89
N LYS A 209 9.71 -10.40 19.26
CA LYS A 209 9.26 -11.42 18.31
C LYS A 209 8.32 -10.85 17.25
N MET A 210 7.30 -10.10 17.65
CA MET A 210 6.37 -9.43 16.73
C MET A 210 7.08 -8.43 15.80
N LYS A 211 8.09 -7.74 16.31
CA LYS A 211 8.93 -6.85 15.51
C LYS A 211 9.71 -7.64 14.46
N THR A 212 10.36 -8.75 14.84
CA THR A 212 11.10 -9.59 13.89
C THR A 212 10.18 -10.18 12.81
N THR A 213 9.00 -10.66 13.17
CA THR A 213 8.05 -11.21 12.20
C THR A 213 7.53 -10.12 11.25
N ASN A 214 7.28 -8.91 11.75
CA ASN A 214 6.86 -7.80 10.90
C ASN A 214 8.00 -7.35 9.95
N GLU A 215 9.24 -7.31 10.42
CA GLU A 215 10.40 -7.03 9.57
C GLU A 215 10.57 -8.08 8.46
N GLU A 216 10.37 -9.37 8.78
CA GLU A 216 10.36 -10.47 7.81
C GLU A 216 9.20 -10.35 6.80
N GLU A 217 7.98 -10.10 7.26
CA GLU A 217 6.80 -9.90 6.40
C GLU A 217 6.99 -8.69 5.48
N LYS A 218 7.53 -7.58 6.00
CA LYS A 218 7.86 -6.40 5.21
C LYS A 218 8.90 -6.72 4.14
N ALA A 219 9.95 -7.47 4.48
CA ALA A 219 10.97 -7.88 3.51
C ALA A 219 10.38 -8.75 2.40
N VAL A 220 9.49 -9.69 2.73
CA VAL A 220 8.78 -10.54 1.76
C VAL A 220 7.87 -9.71 0.86
N LEU A 221 7.12 -8.75 1.42
CA LEU A 221 6.26 -7.85 0.63
C LEU A 221 7.07 -6.97 -0.32
N MET A 222 8.21 -6.43 0.14
CA MET A 222 9.10 -5.63 -0.73
C MET A 222 9.66 -6.49 -1.87
N ALA A 223 10.18 -7.68 -1.58
CA ALA A 223 10.70 -8.60 -2.60
C ALA A 223 9.62 -8.99 -3.63
N LYS A 224 8.40 -9.29 -3.16
CA LYS A 224 7.27 -9.60 -4.05
C LYS A 224 6.87 -8.39 -4.91
N SER A 225 6.89 -7.19 -4.34
CA SER A 225 6.58 -5.97 -5.08
C SER A 225 7.64 -5.68 -6.16
N GLU A 226 8.92 -5.90 -5.86
CA GLU A 226 10.03 -5.78 -6.81
C GLU A 226 9.93 -6.82 -7.93
N GLU A 227 9.53 -8.06 -7.63
CA GLU A 227 9.30 -9.10 -8.63
C GLU A 227 8.15 -8.71 -9.58
N HIS A 228 7.04 -8.18 -9.03
CA HIS A 228 5.92 -7.71 -9.84
C HIS A 228 6.31 -6.54 -10.74
N VAL A 229 7.07 -5.56 -10.23
CA VAL A 229 7.56 -4.44 -11.05
C VAL A 229 8.49 -4.93 -12.15
N SER A 230 9.45 -5.79 -11.81
CA SER A 230 10.39 -6.37 -12.78
C SER A 230 9.68 -7.19 -13.86
N SER A 231 8.62 -7.91 -13.49
CA SER A 231 7.78 -8.68 -14.42
C SER A 231 7.00 -7.77 -15.37
N ILE A 232 6.39 -6.68 -14.86
CA ILE A 232 5.69 -5.68 -15.68
C ILE A 232 6.66 -4.99 -16.64
N ASP A 233 7.85 -4.61 -16.17
CA ASP A 233 8.85 -3.96 -17.02
C ASP A 233 9.39 -4.90 -18.09
N SER A 234 9.63 -6.18 -17.74
CA SER A 234 9.98 -7.23 -18.71
C SER A 234 8.88 -7.40 -19.78
N GLN A 235 7.61 -7.47 -19.38
CA GLN A 235 6.49 -7.57 -20.32
C GLN A 235 6.41 -6.34 -21.24
N ARG A 236 6.56 -5.13 -20.69
CA ARG A 236 6.59 -3.89 -21.48
C ARG A 236 7.74 -3.86 -22.47
N LEU A 237 8.91 -4.37 -22.08
CA LEU A 237 10.05 -4.49 -22.99
C LEU A 237 9.74 -5.43 -24.16
N TYR A 238 9.16 -6.60 -23.90
CA TYR A 238 8.74 -7.53 -24.96
C TYR A 238 7.69 -6.91 -25.89
N ASP A 239 6.70 -6.21 -25.35
CA ASP A 239 5.67 -5.55 -26.16
C ASP A 239 6.26 -4.42 -27.02
N LEU A 240 7.20 -3.64 -26.48
CA LEU A 240 7.90 -2.59 -27.23
C LEU A 240 8.81 -3.18 -28.31
N GLU A 241 9.52 -4.27 -28.04
CA GLU A 241 10.34 -4.97 -29.01
C GLU A 241 9.49 -5.56 -30.14
N ALA A 242 8.34 -6.17 -29.81
CA ALA A 242 7.39 -6.65 -30.81
C ALA A 242 6.85 -5.51 -31.70
N ARG A 243 6.51 -4.36 -31.11
CA ARG A 243 6.06 -3.18 -31.87
C ARG A 243 7.17 -2.55 -32.72
N LEU A 244 8.41 -2.58 -32.23
CA LEU A 244 9.55 -2.10 -33.00
C LEU A 244 9.78 -2.99 -34.22
N THR A 245 9.81 -4.31 -34.04
CA THR A 245 10.01 -5.27 -35.13
C THR A 245 8.91 -5.20 -36.19
N THR A 246 7.63 -5.02 -35.80
CA THR A 246 6.55 -4.81 -36.78
C THR A 246 6.72 -3.48 -37.52
N SER A 247 7.03 -2.40 -36.82
CA SER A 247 7.28 -1.10 -37.46
C SER A 247 8.49 -1.13 -38.40
N GLU A 248 9.53 -1.90 -38.09
CA GLU A 248 10.70 -2.08 -38.94
C GLU A 248 10.34 -2.88 -40.20
N ALA A 249 9.49 -3.91 -40.09
CA ALA A 249 8.98 -4.65 -41.23
C ALA A 249 8.12 -3.77 -42.15
N ASP A 250 7.20 -2.98 -41.59
CA ASP A 250 6.37 -2.05 -42.35
C ASP A 250 7.21 -1.01 -43.09
N LYS A 251 8.26 -0.48 -42.43
CA LYS A 251 9.22 0.42 -43.06
C LYS A 251 9.95 -0.24 -44.23
N ALA A 252 10.36 -1.50 -44.08
CA ALA A 252 11.04 -2.24 -45.15
C ALA A 252 10.11 -2.45 -46.37
N VAL A 253 8.84 -2.77 -46.15
CA VAL A 253 7.83 -2.89 -47.22
C VAL A 253 7.62 -1.55 -47.92
N ALA A 254 7.41 -0.47 -47.15
CA ALA A 254 7.24 0.87 -47.71
C ALA A 254 8.46 1.32 -48.53
N GLN A 255 9.66 0.95 -48.09
CA GLN A 255 10.89 1.21 -48.84
C GLN A 255 10.94 0.41 -50.15
N GLN A 256 10.58 -0.87 -50.13
CA GLN A 256 10.50 -1.70 -51.33
C GLN A 256 9.48 -1.15 -52.35
N ASP A 257 8.33 -0.68 -51.88
CA ASP A 257 7.31 -0.05 -52.71
C ASP A 257 7.79 1.27 -53.31
N ALA A 258 8.49 2.10 -52.52
CA ALA A 258 9.11 3.32 -53.02
C ALA A 258 10.16 3.04 -54.12
N GLU A 259 11.01 2.03 -53.92
CA GLU A 259 11.99 1.61 -54.94
C GLU A 259 11.31 1.06 -56.20
N ARG A 260 10.18 0.37 -56.05
CA ARG A 260 9.37 -0.09 -57.18
C ARG A 260 8.79 1.08 -57.96
N LEU A 261 8.16 2.02 -57.27
CA LEU A 261 7.60 3.22 -57.90
C LEU A 261 8.69 4.05 -58.60
N GLN A 262 9.88 4.14 -58.03
CA GLN A 262 11.01 4.79 -58.68
C GLN A 262 11.39 4.09 -60.00
N ARG A 263 11.50 2.75 -59.99
CA ARG A 263 11.77 1.99 -61.22
C ARG A 263 10.68 2.17 -62.28
N ASP A 264 9.42 2.20 -61.87
CA ASP A 264 8.29 2.42 -62.77
C ASP A 264 8.30 3.84 -63.36
N LEU A 265 8.68 4.86 -62.56
CA LEU A 265 8.89 6.23 -63.03
C LEU A 265 10.03 6.31 -64.05
N ASP A 266 11.19 5.74 -63.73
CA ASP A 266 12.35 5.74 -64.65
C ASP A 266 12.00 5.05 -65.99
N ALA A 267 11.22 3.96 -65.94
CA ALA A 267 10.74 3.27 -67.15
C ALA A 267 9.77 4.14 -67.96
N LEU A 268 8.85 4.85 -67.30
CA LEU A 268 7.91 5.76 -67.94
C LEU A 268 8.62 6.96 -68.58
N GLU A 269 9.63 7.52 -67.90
CA GLU A 269 10.51 8.56 -68.46
C GLU A 269 11.20 8.06 -69.74
N GLY A 270 11.69 6.82 -69.73
CA GLY A 270 12.25 6.16 -70.92
C GLY A 270 11.25 6.05 -72.08
N VAL A 271 10.02 5.60 -71.81
CA VAL A 271 8.95 5.51 -72.83
C VAL A 271 8.58 6.89 -73.37
N LEU A 272 8.49 7.90 -72.50
CA LEU A 272 8.21 9.27 -72.89
C LEU A 272 9.29 9.82 -73.83
N HIS A 273 10.57 9.60 -73.51
CA HIS A 273 11.67 9.98 -74.38
C HIS A 273 11.62 9.27 -75.73
N GLN A 274 11.34 7.97 -75.75
CA GLN A 274 11.19 7.21 -77.00
C GLN A 274 10.04 7.76 -77.84
N PHE A 275 8.88 8.03 -77.24
CA PHE A 275 7.73 8.62 -77.93
C PHE A 275 8.06 10.02 -78.50
N GLN A 276 8.81 10.84 -77.76
CA GLN A 276 9.26 12.15 -78.26
C GLN A 276 10.17 12.01 -79.49
N VAL A 277 11.08 11.04 -79.49
CA VAL A 277 11.96 10.74 -80.64
C VAL A 277 11.14 10.24 -81.83
N ASP A 278 10.25 9.27 -81.63
CA ASP A 278 9.41 8.70 -82.69
C ASP A 278 8.44 9.74 -83.26
N ASN A 279 7.87 10.60 -82.42
CA ASN A 279 7.02 11.71 -82.87
C ASN A 279 7.79 12.68 -83.77
N LYS A 280 9.05 12.99 -83.42
CA LYS A 280 9.91 13.82 -84.26
C LYS A 280 10.21 13.14 -85.60
N ALA A 281 10.58 11.86 -85.59
CA ALA A 281 10.82 11.10 -86.81
C ALA A 281 9.56 10.97 -87.69
N GLN A 282 8.38 10.78 -87.07
CA GLN A 282 7.11 10.73 -87.78
C GLN A 282 6.75 12.08 -88.42
N LYS A 283 6.95 13.20 -87.70
CA LYS A 283 6.76 14.54 -88.26
C LYS A 283 7.67 14.78 -89.46
N GLU A 284 8.92 14.35 -89.39
CA GLU A 284 9.86 14.42 -90.53
C GLU A 284 9.38 13.57 -91.73
N ARG A 285 8.88 12.35 -91.50
CA ARG A 285 8.28 11.51 -92.56
C ARG A 285 7.04 12.12 -93.17
N VAL A 286 6.15 12.70 -92.35
CA VAL A 286 4.94 13.38 -92.84
C VAL A 286 5.32 14.59 -93.68
N ALA A 287 6.29 15.40 -93.25
CA ALA A 287 6.77 16.53 -94.03
C ALA A 287 7.34 16.10 -95.40
N LEU A 288 8.06 14.97 -95.45
CA LEU A 288 8.52 14.39 -96.72
C LEU A 288 7.36 13.94 -97.61
N MET A 289 6.40 13.19 -97.06
CA MET A 289 5.20 12.77 -97.80
C MET A 289 4.36 13.97 -98.28
N GLU A 290 4.22 15.03 -97.49
CA GLU A 290 3.55 16.27 -97.89
C GLU A 290 4.27 16.94 -99.06
N MET A 291 5.60 16.96 -99.04
CA MET A 291 6.41 17.49 -100.14
C MET A 291 6.25 16.66 -101.42
N GLU A 292 6.28 15.33 -101.31
CA GLU A 292 6.02 14.40 -102.42
C GLU A 292 4.60 14.54 -102.96
N LEU A 293 3.60 14.68 -102.08
CA LEU A 293 2.21 14.87 -102.46
C LEU A 293 2.00 16.22 -103.14
N GLU A 294 2.67 17.28 -102.67
CA GLU A 294 2.64 18.59 -103.31
C GLU A 294 3.33 18.55 -104.69
N GLN A 295 4.40 17.76 -104.84
CA GLN A 295 5.02 17.50 -106.13
C GLN A 295 4.09 16.70 -107.07
N ALA A 296 3.49 15.61 -106.58
CA ALA A 296 2.54 14.80 -107.33
C ALA A 296 1.28 15.58 -107.72
N LYS A 297 0.80 16.50 -106.87
CA LYS A 297 -0.27 17.45 -107.20
C LYS A 297 0.11 18.37 -108.35
N LYS A 298 1.34 18.90 -108.34
CA LYS A 298 1.87 19.71 -109.46
C LYS A 298 1.97 18.88 -110.75
N GLU A 299 2.34 17.60 -110.66
CA GLU A 299 2.36 16.65 -111.78
C GLU A 299 0.94 16.28 -112.29
N LEU A 300 -0.05 16.14 -111.40
CA LEU A 300 -1.44 15.91 -111.76
C LEU A 300 -2.10 17.16 -112.36
N GLN A 301 -1.80 18.36 -111.84
CA GLN A 301 -2.26 19.62 -112.45
C GLN A 301 -1.66 19.86 -113.84
N THR A 302 -0.54 19.22 -114.18
CA THR A 302 0.06 19.27 -115.53
C THR A 302 -0.46 18.17 -116.47
N ARG A 303 -1.28 17.22 -115.99
CA ARG A 303 -1.99 16.21 -116.80
C ARG A 303 -3.46 16.60 -117.00
N GLN A 304 -3.90 16.72 -118.26
CA GLN A 304 -5.29 17.03 -118.66
C GLN A 304 -6.29 15.86 -118.41
N PRO A 305 -7.61 16.13 -118.37
CA PRO A 305 -8.62 15.23 -117.80
C PRO A 305 -9.26 14.25 -118.80
N LEU A 306 -9.53 13.01 -118.37
CA LEU A 306 -10.67 12.11 -118.72
C LEU A 306 -10.33 10.65 -118.34
N PRO A 307 -11.29 9.68 -118.28
CA PRO A 307 -12.73 9.73 -117.97
C PRO A 307 -13.12 8.82 -116.77
N GLU A 308 -14.35 8.97 -116.26
CA GLU A 308 -15.01 8.03 -115.32
C GLU A 308 -15.07 6.59 -115.86
N PRO A 309 -15.03 5.62 -114.94
CA PRO A 309 -15.99 4.51 -114.94
C PRO A 309 -16.67 4.46 -113.55
N ALA A 310 -17.99 4.59 -113.43
CA ALA A 310 -18.97 3.53 -113.65
C ALA A 310 -18.60 2.22 -112.92
N ASP A 311 -19.44 1.86 -111.94
CA ASP A 311 -19.52 0.60 -111.17
C ASP A 311 -19.01 0.60 -109.72
N GLU A 312 -19.35 1.60 -108.89
CA GLU A 312 -19.14 1.57 -107.42
C GLU A 312 -20.37 1.14 -106.60
N ALA A 313 -21.51 0.83 -107.24
CA ALA A 313 -22.73 0.45 -106.51
C ALA A 313 -22.58 -0.90 -105.77
N ASN A 314 -21.84 -1.86 -106.34
CA ASN A 314 -21.66 -3.18 -105.71
C ASN A 314 -20.65 -3.19 -104.56
N ASP A 315 -19.65 -2.32 -104.59
CA ASP A 315 -18.66 -2.21 -103.51
C ASP A 315 -19.20 -1.41 -102.32
N PHE A 316 -20.05 -0.42 -102.57
CA PHE A 316 -20.75 0.32 -101.52
C PHE A 316 -21.78 -0.57 -100.79
N ASP A 317 -22.56 -1.36 -101.52
CA ASP A 317 -23.50 -2.32 -100.92
C ASP A 317 -22.76 -3.42 -100.13
N ARG A 318 -21.62 -3.90 -100.64
CA ARG A 318 -20.76 -4.85 -99.92
C ARG A 318 -20.10 -4.23 -98.69
N ALA A 319 -19.73 -2.96 -98.75
CA ALA A 319 -19.19 -2.22 -97.61
C ALA A 319 -20.26 -1.95 -96.55
N MET A 320 -21.49 -1.61 -96.95
CA MET A 320 -22.64 -1.48 -96.05
C MET A 320 -23.01 -2.82 -95.40
N GLU A 321 -23.01 -3.93 -96.13
CA GLU A 321 -23.31 -5.24 -95.56
C GLU A 321 -22.21 -5.69 -94.57
N LYS A 322 -20.94 -5.38 -94.88
CA LYS A 322 -19.81 -5.60 -93.94
C LYS A 322 -19.90 -4.68 -92.73
N LEU A 323 -20.34 -3.44 -92.89
CA LEU A 323 -20.55 -2.50 -91.78
C LEU A 323 -21.70 -2.97 -90.90
N ALA A 324 -22.83 -3.38 -91.47
CA ALA A 324 -23.95 -3.94 -90.72
C ALA A 324 -23.57 -5.21 -89.95
N LYS A 325 -22.78 -6.11 -90.57
CA LYS A 325 -22.22 -7.28 -89.88
C LYS A 325 -21.27 -6.88 -88.74
N LYS A 326 -20.40 -5.89 -88.95
CA LYS A 326 -19.50 -5.40 -87.90
C LYS A 326 -20.22 -4.69 -86.77
N THR A 327 -21.27 -3.93 -87.06
CA THR A 327 -22.12 -3.30 -86.03
C THR A 327 -22.84 -4.36 -85.21
N HIS A 328 -23.34 -5.42 -85.85
CA HIS A 328 -23.96 -6.54 -85.14
C HIS A 328 -22.95 -7.34 -84.30
N GLU A 329 -21.72 -7.54 -84.80
CA GLU A 329 -20.62 -8.14 -84.03
C GLU A 329 -20.22 -7.25 -82.84
N CYS A 330 -20.19 -5.93 -83.01
CA CYS A 330 -19.95 -4.99 -81.90
C CYS A 330 -21.07 -5.01 -80.85
N GLU A 331 -22.33 -5.14 -81.27
CA GLU A 331 -23.47 -5.27 -80.34
C GLU A 331 -23.41 -6.61 -79.60
N GLN A 332 -23.09 -7.70 -80.29
CA GLN A 332 -22.87 -9.02 -79.66
C GLN A 332 -21.68 -9.00 -78.69
N LEU A 333 -20.59 -8.30 -79.03
CA LEU A 333 -19.45 -8.13 -78.11
C LEU A 333 -19.81 -7.24 -76.92
N ARG A 334 -20.67 -6.24 -77.11
CA ARG A 334 -21.17 -5.38 -76.04
C ARG A 334 -22.10 -6.15 -75.11
N GLU A 335 -23.01 -6.97 -75.66
CA GLU A 335 -23.91 -7.85 -74.91
C GLU A 335 -23.13 -8.97 -74.21
N ALA A 336 -22.11 -9.55 -74.84
CA ALA A 336 -21.21 -10.52 -74.21
C ALA A 336 -20.37 -9.87 -73.10
N LEU A 337 -19.89 -8.63 -73.29
CA LEU A 337 -19.16 -7.89 -72.27
C LEU A 337 -20.07 -7.49 -71.11
N GLU A 338 -21.30 -7.06 -71.39
CA GLU A 338 -22.31 -6.71 -70.38
C GLU A 338 -22.77 -7.96 -69.63
N SER A 339 -22.96 -9.09 -70.32
CA SER A 339 -23.20 -10.39 -69.70
C SER A 339 -22.01 -10.86 -68.86
N THR A 340 -20.77 -10.61 -69.29
CA THR A 340 -19.57 -10.98 -68.52
C THR A 340 -19.39 -10.05 -67.31
N ALA A 341 -19.67 -8.76 -67.45
CA ALA A 341 -19.59 -7.78 -66.38
C ALA A 341 -20.70 -7.99 -65.33
N THR A 342 -21.92 -8.32 -65.77
CA THR A 342 -23.02 -8.69 -64.87
C THR A 342 -22.74 -10.02 -64.17
N GLN A 343 -22.18 -11.02 -64.87
CA GLN A 343 -21.75 -12.28 -64.26
C GLN A 343 -20.61 -12.09 -63.25
N TYR A 344 -19.61 -11.28 -63.59
CA TYR A 344 -18.50 -10.92 -62.69
C TYR A 344 -18.95 -10.13 -61.46
N ASN A 345 -19.92 -9.22 -61.63
CA ASN A 345 -20.48 -8.47 -60.50
C ASN A 345 -21.38 -9.36 -59.62
N SER A 346 -22.15 -10.28 -60.20
CA SER A 346 -22.94 -11.26 -59.42
C SER A 346 -22.09 -12.28 -58.66
N GLU A 347 -20.89 -12.63 -59.16
CA GLU A 347 -19.94 -13.50 -58.44
C GLU A 347 -19.22 -12.77 -57.29
N ARG A 348 -19.13 -11.42 -57.32
CA ARG A 348 -18.53 -10.60 -56.26
C ARG A 348 -19.54 -9.97 -55.29
N ASP A 349 -20.83 -10.15 -55.52
CA ASP A 349 -21.88 -9.64 -54.62
C ASP A 349 -21.95 -10.43 -53.30
N VAL A 350 -21.15 -11.49 -53.18
CA VAL A 350 -20.94 -12.25 -51.94
C VAL A 350 -19.91 -11.53 -51.08
N LEU A 351 -20.32 -11.12 -49.88
CA LEU A 351 -19.43 -10.55 -48.87
C LEU A 351 -18.22 -11.47 -48.63
N ASP A 352 -16.99 -10.95 -48.83
CA ASP A 352 -15.77 -11.71 -48.53
C ASP A 352 -15.76 -12.10 -47.05
N LYS A 353 -15.77 -13.40 -46.77
CA LYS A 353 -15.80 -13.98 -45.41
C LYS A 353 -14.67 -13.43 -44.54
N ARG A 354 -13.53 -13.09 -45.15
CA ARG A 354 -12.40 -12.46 -44.47
C ARG A 354 -12.70 -11.02 -44.05
N LEU A 355 -13.34 -10.24 -44.92
CA LEU A 355 -13.74 -8.87 -44.63
C LEU A 355 -14.82 -8.83 -43.53
N ALA A 356 -15.79 -9.73 -43.58
CA ALA A 356 -16.82 -9.88 -42.55
C ALA A 356 -16.21 -10.21 -41.18
N ALA A 357 -15.29 -11.17 -41.12
CA ALA A 357 -14.58 -11.55 -39.89
C ALA A 357 -13.71 -10.39 -39.37
N GLN A 358 -13.01 -9.67 -40.25
CA GLN A 358 -12.20 -8.52 -39.88
C GLN A 358 -13.05 -7.37 -39.32
N LEU A 359 -14.24 -7.11 -39.86
CA LEU A 359 -15.15 -6.10 -39.32
C LEU A 359 -15.65 -6.48 -37.93
N VAL A 360 -15.98 -7.75 -37.69
CA VAL A 360 -16.40 -8.23 -36.35
C VAL A 360 -15.26 -8.14 -35.35
N VAL A 361 -14.05 -8.58 -35.71
CA VAL A 361 -12.85 -8.47 -34.86
C VAL A 361 -12.55 -7.00 -34.57
N ALA A 362 -12.57 -6.14 -35.60
CA ALA A 362 -12.36 -4.71 -35.43
C ALA A 362 -13.44 -4.07 -34.54
N TYR A 363 -14.70 -4.52 -34.61
CA TYR A 363 -15.76 -4.01 -33.73
C TYR A 363 -15.54 -4.37 -32.26
N VAL A 364 -15.00 -5.56 -31.98
CA VAL A 364 -14.70 -6.01 -30.61
C VAL A 364 -13.46 -5.30 -30.05
N ASP A 365 -12.39 -5.22 -30.85
CA ASP A 365 -11.06 -4.77 -30.42
C ASP A 365 -10.84 -3.25 -30.54
N SER A 366 -11.62 -2.53 -31.37
CA SER A 366 -11.45 -1.09 -31.58
C SER A 366 -12.23 -0.23 -30.59
N THR A 367 -11.66 0.93 -30.25
CA THR A 367 -12.36 2.01 -29.53
C THR A 367 -13.34 2.78 -30.42
N LYS A 368 -13.28 2.59 -31.74
CA LYS A 368 -14.15 3.25 -32.75
C LYS A 368 -15.33 2.38 -33.18
N LYS A 369 -16.01 1.77 -32.21
CA LYS A 369 -17.13 0.82 -32.45
C LYS A 369 -18.26 1.44 -33.27
N GLY A 370 -18.55 2.72 -33.08
CA GLY A 370 -19.58 3.45 -33.83
C GLY A 370 -19.29 3.61 -35.33
N GLU A 371 -18.04 3.88 -35.71
CA GLU A 371 -17.65 3.99 -37.13
C GLU A 371 -17.73 2.62 -37.82
N ILE A 372 -17.30 1.56 -37.13
CA ILE A 372 -17.33 0.19 -37.66
C ILE A 372 -18.78 -0.30 -37.79
N LEU A 373 -19.62 0.00 -36.79
CA LEU A 373 -21.04 -0.31 -36.84
C LEU A 373 -21.74 0.48 -37.96
N HIS A 374 -21.32 1.72 -38.23
CA HIS A 374 -21.81 2.51 -39.36
C HIS A 374 -21.50 1.84 -40.70
N VAL A 375 -20.27 1.33 -40.87
CA VAL A 375 -19.86 0.57 -42.06
C VAL A 375 -20.69 -0.71 -42.18
N MET A 376 -20.88 -1.47 -41.10
CA MET A 376 -21.72 -2.68 -41.10
C MET A 376 -23.18 -2.37 -41.47
N ALA A 377 -23.76 -1.30 -40.93
CA ALA A 377 -25.13 -0.87 -41.23
C ALA A 377 -25.29 -0.39 -42.68
N GLN A 378 -24.25 0.24 -43.26
CA GLN A 378 -24.22 0.62 -44.66
C GLN A 378 -24.13 -0.62 -45.57
N MET A 379 -23.34 -1.63 -45.20
CA MET A 379 -23.24 -2.89 -45.95
C MET A 379 -24.54 -3.71 -45.93
N MET A 380 -25.30 -3.65 -44.83
CA MET A 380 -26.62 -4.30 -44.73
C MET A 380 -27.77 -3.51 -45.34
N GLY A 381 -27.53 -2.28 -45.80
CA GLY A 381 -28.59 -1.40 -46.32
C GLY A 381 -29.65 -1.02 -45.26
N PHE A 382 -29.26 -0.83 -44.00
CA PHE A 382 -30.20 -0.50 -42.92
C PHE A 382 -31.01 0.77 -43.24
N SER A 383 -32.30 0.71 -42.96
CA SER A 383 -33.17 1.90 -42.95
C SER A 383 -32.79 2.85 -41.80
N GLU A 384 -33.12 4.14 -41.93
CA GLU A 384 -32.82 5.14 -40.89
C GLU A 384 -33.47 4.83 -39.52
N GLU A 385 -34.58 4.09 -39.51
CA GLU A 385 -35.21 3.57 -38.30
C GLU A 385 -34.37 2.45 -37.65
N GLN A 386 -33.80 1.54 -38.45
CA GLN A 386 -32.93 0.47 -37.95
C GLN A 386 -31.58 1.02 -37.46
N LYS A 387 -31.02 2.03 -38.15
CA LYS A 387 -29.81 2.75 -37.69
C LYS A 387 -30.04 3.41 -36.32
N ARG A 388 -31.21 4.00 -36.06
CA ARG A 388 -31.57 4.53 -34.73
C ARG A 388 -31.58 3.44 -33.64
N ARG A 389 -32.12 2.25 -33.94
CA ARG A 389 -32.20 1.14 -32.97
C ARG A 389 -30.84 0.55 -32.58
N VAL A 390 -29.84 0.68 -33.44
CA VAL A 390 -28.47 0.18 -33.19
C VAL A 390 -27.52 1.28 -32.71
N GLY A 391 -28.05 2.47 -32.37
CA GLY A 391 -27.27 3.59 -31.83
C GLY A 391 -26.50 4.43 -32.87
N LEU A 392 -26.84 4.30 -34.16
CA LEU A 392 -26.21 5.02 -35.28
C LEU A 392 -27.03 6.20 -35.81
N GLY A 393 -28.22 6.46 -35.25
CA GLY A 393 -29.08 7.54 -35.71
C GLY A 393 -28.60 8.92 -35.28
N TYR A 394 -28.62 9.89 -36.20
CA TYR A 394 -28.46 11.30 -35.86
C TYR A 394 -29.56 11.73 -34.88
N PRO A 395 -29.26 12.58 -33.88
CA PRO A 395 -30.29 13.16 -33.02
C PRO A 395 -31.25 13.95 -33.90
N ILE A 396 -32.50 13.47 -34.00
CA ILE A 396 -33.58 14.24 -34.62
C ILE A 396 -33.87 15.38 -33.65
N GLU A 397 -33.40 16.56 -34.03
CA GLU A 397 -33.75 17.83 -33.44
C GLU A 397 -35.24 18.07 -33.67
N GLY A 398 -36.07 17.73 -32.69
CA GLY A 398 -37.48 18.10 -32.70
C GLY A 398 -38.42 17.06 -32.10
N ASN A 399 -38.91 17.41 -30.91
CA ASN A 399 -40.20 16.99 -30.37
C ASN A 399 -40.30 15.65 -29.62
N GLY A 400 -39.68 15.62 -28.43
CA GLY A 400 -40.41 15.27 -27.20
C GLY A 400 -40.27 13.84 -26.64
N GLY A 401 -39.41 13.70 -25.62
CA GLY A 401 -39.69 12.87 -24.44
C GLY A 401 -38.87 11.58 -24.27
N GLY A 402 -37.98 11.56 -23.28
CA GLY A 402 -37.30 10.38 -22.71
C GLY A 402 -35.90 10.16 -23.31
N GLY A 403 -34.78 10.36 -22.63
CA GLY A 403 -34.50 10.06 -21.23
C GLY A 403 -33.91 8.65 -21.12
N LEU A 404 -32.58 8.57 -20.98
CA LEU A 404 -31.81 7.52 -20.31
C LEU A 404 -31.92 6.10 -20.90
N PHE A 405 -30.93 5.64 -21.67
CA PHE A 405 -30.37 4.26 -21.84
C PHE A 405 -29.50 4.37 -23.13
N SER A 406 -28.16 4.40 -23.12
CA SER A 406 -27.28 3.24 -22.96
C SER A 406 -25.89 3.68 -22.47
N SER A 407 -25.81 4.12 -21.21
CA SER A 407 -24.59 3.96 -20.43
C SER A 407 -24.84 2.86 -19.40
N ILE A 408 -23.94 1.88 -19.41
CA ILE A 408 -23.56 1.00 -18.28
C ILE A 408 -24.50 -0.19 -17.99
N ILE A 409 -23.98 -1.41 -18.24
CA ILE A 409 -23.86 -2.53 -17.26
C ILE A 409 -22.62 -3.33 -17.73
N ASN A 410 -21.52 -3.50 -16.99
CA ASN A 410 -21.41 -3.79 -15.56
C ASN A 410 -20.61 -2.76 -14.75
N LEU A 411 -21.30 -2.32 -13.72
CA LEU A 411 -20.90 -1.58 -12.54
C LEU A 411 -20.87 -2.59 -11.39
N VAL A 412 -19.83 -2.61 -10.56
CA VAL A 412 -19.93 -3.10 -9.18
C VAL A 412 -20.34 -1.91 -8.32
N THR A 413 -21.53 -1.98 -7.74
CA THR A 413 -21.96 -1.18 -6.60
C THR A 413 -22.50 -2.13 -5.53
N PRO A 414 -22.25 -1.89 -4.23
CA PRO A 414 -23.18 -2.30 -3.19
C PRO A 414 -24.20 -1.18 -2.93
N SER A 415 -25.48 -1.56 -2.87
CA SER A 415 -26.59 -1.02 -2.06
C SER A 415 -26.74 0.50 -1.90
N ASP A 416 -27.89 1.15 -2.12
CA ASP A 416 -29.29 0.73 -1.93
C ASP A 416 -30.20 1.51 -2.88
N SER A 417 -31.17 0.85 -3.51
CA SER A 417 -32.58 1.26 -3.57
C SER A 417 -33.31 0.44 -4.63
N GLU A 418 -34.43 -0.13 -4.19
CA GLU A 418 -35.38 -0.97 -4.90
C GLU A 418 -35.71 -0.50 -6.32
N ASN A 419 -35.59 -1.41 -7.29
CA ASN A 419 -36.62 -1.66 -8.30
C ASN A 419 -36.35 -2.98 -9.02
N ALA A 420 -37.40 -3.79 -9.12
CA ALA A 420 -37.38 -5.15 -9.65
C ALA A 420 -36.88 -5.19 -11.11
N PRO A 421 -36.05 -6.19 -11.48
CA PRO A 421 -35.52 -6.31 -12.83
C PRO A 421 -36.60 -6.80 -13.79
N VAL A 422 -36.94 -5.95 -14.76
CA VAL A 422 -37.74 -6.34 -15.93
C VAL A 422 -36.92 -7.30 -16.77
N ASP A 423 -37.50 -8.48 -16.97
CA ASP A 423 -36.96 -9.59 -17.76
C ASP A 423 -36.69 -9.14 -19.22
N PRO A 424 -35.44 -9.23 -19.73
CA PRO A 424 -35.06 -8.80 -21.09
C PRO A 424 -35.68 -9.65 -22.21
N SER A 425 -36.54 -10.62 -21.88
CA SER A 425 -37.23 -11.49 -22.82
C SER A 425 -38.54 -10.93 -23.40
N THR A 426 -38.88 -9.66 -23.17
CA THR A 426 -40.16 -9.05 -23.64
C THR A 426 -40.04 -7.98 -24.74
N ILE A 427 -38.89 -7.81 -25.40
CA ILE A 427 -38.77 -6.91 -26.55
C ILE A 427 -38.68 -7.73 -27.84
N GLU A 428 -39.84 -7.92 -28.45
CA GLU A 428 -40.01 -8.57 -29.75
C GLU A 428 -39.39 -7.69 -30.85
N GLY A 429 -38.19 -8.07 -31.28
CA GLY A 429 -37.45 -7.44 -32.37
C GLY A 429 -35.99 -7.85 -32.34
N LYS A 430 -35.62 -8.79 -33.22
CA LYS A 430 -34.28 -9.41 -33.38
C LYS A 430 -33.11 -8.50 -32.98
N SER A 431 -32.23 -8.98 -32.10
CA SER A 431 -31.01 -8.26 -31.71
C SER A 431 -30.14 -7.98 -32.94
N PHE A 432 -29.36 -6.91 -32.93
CA PHE A 432 -28.44 -6.59 -34.05
C PHE A 432 -27.53 -7.78 -34.40
N ALA A 433 -27.09 -8.54 -33.40
CA ALA A 433 -26.31 -9.76 -33.60
C ALA A 433 -27.09 -10.85 -34.34
N ASP A 434 -28.41 -10.95 -34.11
CA ASP A 434 -29.28 -11.90 -34.80
C ASP A 434 -29.51 -11.48 -36.24
N VAL A 435 -29.72 -10.18 -36.50
CA VAL A 435 -29.89 -9.63 -37.85
C VAL A 435 -28.58 -9.73 -38.66
N TRP A 436 -27.45 -9.46 -38.02
CA TRP A 436 -26.13 -9.58 -38.64
C TRP A 436 -25.77 -11.04 -38.94
N SER A 437 -26.06 -11.96 -38.02
CA SER A 437 -25.83 -13.39 -38.25
C SER A 437 -26.76 -13.97 -39.32
N GLU A 438 -28.04 -13.57 -39.35
CA GLU A 438 -28.96 -13.93 -40.46
C GLU A 438 -28.45 -13.38 -41.80
N PHE A 439 -28.00 -12.13 -41.86
CA PHE A 439 -27.44 -11.54 -43.07
C PHE A 439 -26.17 -12.26 -43.54
N LEU A 440 -25.23 -12.55 -42.63
CA LEU A 440 -24.02 -13.31 -42.96
C LEU A 440 -24.34 -14.73 -43.41
N LEU A 441 -25.38 -15.36 -42.86
CA LEU A 441 -25.84 -16.68 -43.29
C LEU A 441 -26.50 -16.64 -44.68
N ASP A 442 -27.30 -15.61 -44.97
CA ASP A 442 -27.92 -15.37 -46.28
C ASP A 442 -26.83 -15.12 -47.34
N GLU A 443 -25.88 -14.23 -47.06
CA GLU A 443 -24.73 -13.94 -47.92
C GLU A 443 -23.81 -15.15 -48.12
N ALA A 444 -23.53 -15.92 -47.05
CA ALA A 444 -22.76 -17.15 -47.17
C ALA A 444 -23.50 -18.25 -47.95
N SER A 445 -24.84 -18.22 -48.00
CA SER A 445 -25.65 -19.15 -48.78
C SER A 445 -25.70 -18.79 -50.27
N LYS A 446 -25.55 -17.50 -50.62
CA LYS A 446 -25.43 -17.02 -52.01
C LYS A 446 -24.09 -17.37 -52.66
N GLY A 447 -23.04 -17.54 -51.85
CA GLY A 447 -21.69 -17.94 -52.31
C GLY A 447 -21.46 -19.46 -52.42
N LYS A 448 -22.50 -20.26 -52.68
CA LYS A 448 -22.42 -21.71 -52.82
C LYS A 448 -22.79 -22.20 -54.22
#